data_AF-A0A516WDX6-F1
#
_entry.id   AF-A0A516WDX6-F1
#
_cell.length_a   1.000
_cell.length_b   1.000
_cell.length_c   1.000
_cell.angle_alpha   90.00
_cell.angle_beta   90.00
_cell.angle_gamma   90.00
#
_symmetry.space_group_name_H-M   'P 1'
#
loop_
_entity.id
_entity.type
_entity.pdbx_description
1 polymer ?
#
loop_
_entity_poly.entity_id
_entity_poly.type
_entity_poly.pdbx_seq_one_letter_code
_entity_poly.pdbx_strand_id
1 'polypeptide(L)'
;MKHLMPMFADALAQEQNLYVDKGRIHIRNKHWAPDEILEGLLDPDAYNDLFLDWVQERKEELIESARTMLDEFGLQDRFGKLKEVYARGAVIPFVGAGLSIPSGYPGWTDFLKQHIRETVIDSVEFDQILNAGQYEEAAQRLADALGPAFNEGVENAFGRSREISGCVQMLPHVFDSCVITTNFDDVAKRCFEAEGKPFSEELSGEFSQELPKKLAEGKRVLLKLHGTSMSPRSRILTASEYDRHYSEGNELQRAVEAICTRTLLFIGCSLTVDRTLSAMKALVQSRGHDNIARHYAFLPVPNGNAEKIVRRDALIECNIYPIWYPEGTHDESIEALLMALMEDGQ
;
A
#
# COMPACT_ATOMS: atom_id res chain seq x y z
N MET A 1 12.25 9.78 6.91
CA MET A 1 12.67 8.82 7.99
C MET A 1 12.43 9.33 9.40
N LYS A 2 11.91 10.56 9.60
CA LYS A 2 11.47 11.00 10.94
C LYS A 2 10.41 10.07 11.54
N HIS A 3 9.62 9.41 10.68
CA HIS A 3 8.63 8.42 11.08
C HIS A 3 9.21 7.20 11.84
N LEU A 4 10.52 6.93 11.74
CA LEU A 4 11.14 5.83 12.49
C LEU A 4 11.54 6.20 13.92
N MET A 5 11.43 7.48 14.30
CA MET A 5 11.79 7.95 15.64
C MET A 5 11.04 7.25 16.79
N PRO A 6 9.72 7.02 16.69
CA PRO A 6 9.01 6.25 17.71
C PRO A 6 9.55 4.82 17.85
N MET A 7 9.81 4.15 16.73
CA MET A 7 10.36 2.79 16.72
C MET A 7 11.78 2.74 17.31
N PHE A 8 12.59 3.76 17.03
CA PHE A 8 13.91 3.87 17.64
C PHE A 8 13.82 4.09 19.16
N ALA A 9 12.89 4.92 19.63
CA ALA A 9 12.67 5.11 21.06
C ALA A 9 12.24 3.80 21.75
N ASP A 10 11.36 3.02 21.12
CA ASP A 10 10.95 1.70 21.61
C ASP A 10 12.12 0.71 21.60
N ALA A 11 12.96 0.72 20.55
CA ALA A 11 14.16 -0.10 20.48
C ALA A 11 15.16 0.25 21.59
N LEU A 12 15.38 1.53 21.89
CA LEU A 12 16.23 1.98 22.98
C LEU A 12 15.72 1.53 24.36
N ALA A 13 14.40 1.37 24.52
CA ALA A 13 13.79 0.93 25.78
C ALA A 13 13.97 -0.58 26.07
N GLN A 14 14.45 -1.38 25.10
CA GLN A 14 14.70 -2.81 25.28
C GLN A 14 15.92 -3.06 26.18
N GLU A 15 15.81 -4.02 27.11
CA GLU A 15 16.86 -4.29 28.12
C GLU A 15 18.23 -4.62 27.50
N GLN A 16 18.27 -5.28 26.33
CA GLN A 16 19.55 -5.57 25.66
C GLN A 16 20.29 -4.31 25.18
N ASN A 17 19.58 -3.18 24.99
CA ASN A 17 20.12 -1.95 24.44
C ASN A 17 20.57 -0.96 25.51
N LEU A 18 20.29 -1.23 26.80
CA LEU A 18 20.69 -0.39 27.93
C LEU A 18 21.21 -1.27 29.08
N TYR A 19 22.51 -1.17 29.37
CA TYR A 19 23.11 -1.86 30.52
C TYR A 19 24.21 -1.03 31.18
N VAL A 20 24.55 -1.40 32.42
CA VAL A 20 25.64 -0.78 33.18
C VAL A 20 26.77 -1.79 33.33
N ASP A 21 27.96 -1.44 32.82
CA ASP A 21 29.18 -2.23 33.02
C ASP A 21 30.30 -1.33 33.56
N LYS A 22 30.99 -1.81 34.61
CA LYS A 22 32.12 -1.11 35.25
C LYS A 22 31.85 0.37 35.59
N GLY A 23 30.62 0.68 36.01
CA GLY A 23 30.22 2.04 36.37
C GLY A 23 29.98 2.98 35.18
N ARG A 24 29.95 2.46 33.95
CA ARG A 24 29.57 3.19 32.74
C ARG A 24 28.19 2.74 32.26
N ILE A 25 27.42 3.67 31.71
CA ILE A 25 26.13 3.39 31.09
C ILE A 25 26.39 3.14 29.60
N HIS A 26 25.94 1.99 29.11
CA HIS A 26 26.01 1.58 27.71
C HIS A 26 24.64 1.70 27.07
N ILE A 27 24.54 2.43 25.95
CA ILE A 27 23.34 2.48 25.12
C ILE A 27 23.74 2.10 23.71
N ARG A 28 23.28 0.93 23.25
CA ARG A 28 23.70 0.31 21.99
C ARG A 28 25.24 0.28 21.85
N ASN A 29 25.81 0.94 20.84
CA ASN A 29 27.24 0.99 20.54
C ASN A 29 27.99 2.11 21.28
N LYS A 30 27.30 2.99 22.02
CA LYS A 30 27.91 4.12 22.75
C LYS A 30 27.89 3.88 24.26
N HIS A 31 28.81 4.54 24.96
CA HIS A 31 28.95 4.41 26.41
C HIS A 31 29.46 5.70 27.05
N TRP A 32 28.99 5.98 28.26
CA TRP A 32 29.31 7.21 28.99
C TRP A 32 29.58 6.93 30.47
N ALA A 33 30.47 7.69 31.06
CA ALA A 33 30.63 7.80 32.49
C ALA A 33 29.50 8.68 33.10
N PRO A 34 29.17 8.52 34.39
CA PRO A 34 28.07 9.26 34.99
C PRO A 34 28.24 10.78 34.94
N ASP A 35 29.46 11.29 35.07
CA ASP A 35 29.81 12.70 34.94
C ASP A 35 29.62 13.21 33.49
N GLU A 36 29.99 12.42 32.48
CA GLU A 36 29.76 12.76 31.06
C GLU A 36 28.26 12.94 30.74
N ILE A 37 27.39 12.13 31.35
CA ILE A 37 25.92 12.25 31.18
C ILE A 37 25.38 13.50 31.89
N LEU A 38 25.88 13.78 33.09
CA LEU A 38 25.44 14.95 33.87
C LEU A 38 25.95 16.27 33.29
N GLU A 39 27.14 16.28 32.69
CA GLU A 39 27.70 17.44 32.00
C GLU A 39 27.09 17.64 30.60
N GLY A 40 26.67 16.55 29.92
CA GLY A 40 26.26 16.54 28.52
C GLY A 40 24.81 16.10 28.26
N LEU A 41 23.87 16.50 29.12
CA LEU A 41 22.46 16.04 29.30
C LEU A 41 21.53 15.94 28.07
N LEU A 42 22.04 16.06 26.85
CA LEU A 42 21.77 15.25 25.66
C LEU A 42 22.36 16.04 24.50
N ASP A 43 23.61 15.76 24.13
CA ASP A 43 24.15 16.23 22.87
C ASP A 43 23.21 15.78 21.73
N PRO A 44 22.54 16.70 21.00
CA PRO A 44 21.66 16.33 19.90
C PRO A 44 22.38 15.50 18.83
N ASP A 45 23.69 15.72 18.67
CA ASP A 45 24.51 14.98 17.72
C ASP A 45 24.66 13.51 18.18
N ALA A 46 24.82 13.27 19.49
CA ALA A 46 24.95 11.90 20.01
C ALA A 46 23.67 11.06 19.82
N TYR A 47 22.49 11.65 20.02
CA TYR A 47 21.20 10.99 19.77
C TYR A 47 20.96 10.76 18.27
N ASN A 48 21.25 11.77 17.45
CA ASN A 48 21.11 11.66 16.00
C ASN A 48 22.04 10.61 15.41
N ASP A 49 23.29 10.52 15.87
CA ASP A 49 24.22 9.47 15.47
C ASP A 49 23.69 8.07 15.82
N LEU A 50 23.22 7.87 17.05
CA LEU A 50 22.65 6.57 17.45
C LEU A 50 21.43 6.20 16.62
N PHE A 51 20.59 7.20 16.29
CA PHE A 51 19.46 6.99 15.41
C PHE A 51 19.91 6.60 14.00
N LEU A 52 20.91 7.30 13.43
CA LEU A 52 21.43 6.99 12.10
C LEU A 52 22.06 5.60 12.05
N ASP A 53 22.83 5.22 13.07
CA ASP A 53 23.42 3.88 13.21
C ASP A 53 22.32 2.80 13.28
N TRP A 54 21.31 3.00 14.13
CA TRP A 54 20.17 2.08 14.23
C TRP A 54 19.38 1.99 12.92
N VAL A 55 19.21 3.12 12.22
CA VAL A 55 18.56 3.13 10.91
C VAL A 55 19.35 2.29 9.91
N GLN A 56 20.69 2.35 9.90
CA GLN A 56 21.49 1.52 8.99
C GLN A 56 21.38 0.03 9.32
N GLU A 57 21.51 -0.34 10.59
CA GLU A 57 21.31 -1.74 11.03
C GLU A 57 19.92 -2.26 10.64
N ARG A 58 18.86 -1.46 10.88
CA ARG A 58 17.50 -1.82 10.48
C ARG A 58 17.38 -2.04 8.98
N LYS A 59 18.04 -1.23 8.15
CA LYS A 59 18.02 -1.42 6.69
C LYS A 59 18.67 -2.74 6.30
N GLU A 60 19.81 -3.07 6.89
CA GLU A 60 20.50 -4.34 6.63
C GLU A 60 19.63 -5.54 7.02
N GLU A 61 18.99 -5.48 8.19
CA GLU A 61 18.03 -6.49 8.65
C GLU A 61 16.83 -6.66 7.70
N LEU A 62 16.25 -5.55 7.24
CA LEU A 62 15.13 -5.56 6.30
C LEU A 62 15.52 -6.13 4.93
N ILE A 63 16.72 -5.80 4.44
CA ILE A 63 17.23 -6.35 3.18
C ILE A 63 17.47 -7.86 3.31
N GLU A 64 18.06 -8.32 4.41
CA GLU A 64 18.30 -9.75 4.63
C GLU A 64 17.00 -10.54 4.81
N SER A 65 16.02 -9.96 5.51
CA SER A 65 14.66 -10.50 5.63
C SER A 65 14.00 -10.65 4.26
N ALA A 66 14.10 -9.63 3.40
CA ALA A 66 13.58 -9.70 2.04
C ALA A 66 14.30 -10.78 1.21
N ARG A 67 15.63 -10.90 1.30
CA ARG A 67 16.40 -11.93 0.59
C ARG A 67 15.96 -13.34 1.01
N THR A 68 15.87 -13.58 2.32
CA THR A 68 15.41 -14.86 2.88
C THR A 68 14.03 -15.23 2.36
N MET A 69 13.09 -14.27 2.37
CA MET A 69 11.73 -14.45 1.86
C MET A 69 11.70 -14.74 0.37
N LEU A 70 12.47 -14.00 -0.42
CA LEU A 70 12.55 -14.20 -1.86
C LEU A 70 13.17 -15.56 -2.22
N ASP A 71 14.14 -16.04 -1.44
CA ASP A 71 14.72 -17.38 -1.60
C ASP A 71 13.73 -18.48 -1.25
N GLU A 72 13.04 -18.35 -0.11
CA GLU A 72 12.03 -19.32 0.36
C GLU A 72 10.96 -19.57 -0.72
N PHE A 73 10.50 -18.51 -1.38
CA PHE A 73 9.46 -18.61 -2.40
C PHE A 73 9.99 -18.73 -3.84
N GLY A 74 11.31 -18.74 -4.06
CA GLY A 74 11.93 -18.83 -5.38
C GLY A 74 11.61 -17.63 -6.28
N LEU A 75 11.66 -16.42 -5.73
CA LEU A 75 11.22 -15.17 -6.36
C LEU A 75 12.36 -14.22 -6.74
N GLN A 76 13.62 -14.61 -6.52
CA GLN A 76 14.80 -13.77 -6.80
C GLN A 76 14.80 -13.20 -8.22
N ASP A 77 14.65 -14.05 -9.25
CA ASP A 77 14.65 -13.58 -10.65
C ASP A 77 13.49 -12.63 -10.95
N ARG A 78 12.30 -12.92 -10.38
CA ARG A 78 11.12 -12.07 -10.55
C ARG A 78 11.32 -10.71 -9.89
N PHE A 79 11.84 -10.69 -8.68
CA PHE A 79 12.14 -9.48 -7.94
C PHE A 79 13.26 -8.68 -8.61
N GLY A 80 14.31 -9.35 -9.11
CA GLY A 80 15.36 -8.74 -9.92
C GLY A 80 14.80 -8.02 -11.15
N LYS A 81 13.83 -8.62 -11.86
CA LYS A 81 13.13 -7.93 -12.96
C LYS A 81 12.32 -6.73 -12.52
N LEU A 82 11.70 -6.77 -11.34
CA LEU A 82 11.05 -5.58 -10.77
C LEU A 82 12.09 -4.50 -10.44
N LYS A 83 13.22 -4.85 -9.81
CA LYS A 83 14.34 -3.91 -9.52
C LYS A 83 14.86 -3.24 -10.80
N GLU A 84 15.06 -4.00 -11.88
CA GLU A 84 15.50 -3.45 -13.18
C GLU A 84 14.53 -2.38 -13.71
N VAL A 85 13.21 -2.59 -13.58
CA VAL A 85 12.20 -1.62 -14.01
C VAL A 85 12.14 -0.42 -13.09
N TYR A 86 12.26 -0.66 -11.78
CA TYR A 86 12.28 0.36 -10.75
C TYR A 86 13.47 1.32 -10.91
N ALA A 87 14.67 0.80 -11.16
CA ALA A 87 15.89 1.59 -11.40
C ALA A 87 15.77 2.53 -12.61
N ARG A 88 14.86 2.24 -13.56
CA ARG A 88 14.55 3.12 -14.70
C ARG A 88 13.48 4.17 -14.40
N GLY A 89 12.97 4.24 -13.16
CA GLY A 89 11.87 5.15 -12.77
C GLY A 89 10.54 4.81 -13.42
N ALA A 90 10.34 3.55 -13.84
CA ALA A 90 9.19 3.10 -14.62
C ALA A 90 8.15 2.29 -13.82
N VAL A 91 8.27 2.26 -12.50
CA VAL A 91 7.30 1.62 -11.58
C VAL A 91 6.43 2.67 -10.91
N ILE A 92 5.12 2.47 -10.93
CA ILE A 92 4.15 3.26 -10.18
C ILE A 92 3.51 2.38 -9.10
N PRO A 93 3.50 2.79 -7.82
CA PRO A 93 2.78 2.09 -6.77
C PRO A 93 1.27 2.26 -6.97
N PHE A 94 0.56 1.13 -6.91
CA PHE A 94 -0.87 1.06 -6.80
C PHE A 94 -1.21 0.63 -5.38
N VAL A 95 -1.80 1.52 -4.60
CA VAL A 95 -2.01 1.37 -3.16
C VAL A 95 -3.45 1.02 -2.85
N GLY A 96 -3.65 -0.09 -2.14
CA GLY A 96 -4.96 -0.54 -1.65
C GLY A 96 -5.15 -0.29 -0.16
N ALA A 97 -6.34 -0.63 0.36
CA ALA A 97 -6.76 -0.31 1.71
C ALA A 97 -5.86 -0.95 2.79
N GLY A 98 -5.16 -2.04 2.47
CA GLY A 98 -4.26 -2.73 3.39
C GLY A 98 -3.15 -1.83 3.95
N LEU A 99 -2.68 -0.85 3.17
CA LEU A 99 -1.67 0.11 3.65
C LEU A 99 -2.24 1.18 4.60
N SER A 100 -3.56 1.37 4.63
CA SER A 100 -4.21 2.31 5.54
C SER A 100 -4.67 1.66 6.86
N ILE A 101 -4.67 0.32 6.94
CA ILE A 101 -5.14 -0.43 8.12
C ILE A 101 -4.34 -0.12 9.39
N PRO A 102 -2.99 -0.09 9.38
CA PRO A 102 -2.22 0.25 10.59
C PRO A 102 -2.49 1.68 11.09
N SER A 103 -2.89 2.59 10.19
CA SER A 103 -3.34 3.96 10.52
C SER A 103 -4.78 4.00 11.07
N GLY A 104 -5.39 2.84 11.31
CA GLY A 104 -6.72 2.69 11.90
C GLY A 104 -7.89 2.82 10.92
N TYR A 105 -7.64 2.84 9.60
CA TYR A 105 -8.73 2.80 8.62
C TYR A 105 -9.21 1.37 8.43
N PRO A 106 -10.53 1.12 8.38
CA PRO A 106 -11.02 -0.24 8.21
C PRO A 106 -10.70 -0.77 6.82
N GLY A 107 -10.41 -2.07 6.72
CA GLY A 107 -10.46 -2.78 5.45
C GLY A 107 -11.89 -2.79 4.90
N TRP A 108 -12.04 -2.93 3.57
CA TRP A 108 -13.34 -2.86 2.94
C TRP A 108 -14.32 -3.93 3.43
N THR A 109 -13.83 -5.17 3.58
CA THR A 109 -14.61 -6.29 4.14
C THR A 109 -15.10 -5.99 5.55
N ASP A 110 -14.23 -5.47 6.42
CA ASP A 110 -14.58 -5.16 7.81
C ASP A 110 -15.58 -4.02 7.91
N PHE A 111 -15.42 -2.99 7.07
CA PHE A 111 -16.38 -1.90 6.95
C PHE A 111 -17.77 -2.42 6.59
N LEU A 112 -17.90 -3.25 5.56
CA LEU A 112 -19.18 -3.81 5.13
C LEU A 112 -19.79 -4.73 6.21
N LYS A 113 -18.96 -5.57 6.86
CA LYS A 113 -19.38 -6.46 7.96
C LYS A 113 -19.83 -5.71 9.22
N GLN A 114 -19.32 -4.50 9.44
CA GLN A 114 -19.79 -3.65 10.53
C GLN A 114 -21.20 -3.12 10.24
N HIS A 115 -21.45 -2.63 9.02
CA HIS A 115 -22.69 -1.95 8.66
C HIS A 115 -23.86 -2.92 8.42
N ILE A 116 -23.62 -4.17 8.02
CA ILE A 116 -24.71 -5.16 7.89
C ILE A 116 -25.45 -5.38 9.23
N ARG A 117 -24.77 -5.22 10.37
CA ARG A 117 -25.38 -5.39 11.70
C ARG A 117 -26.50 -4.41 12.00
N GLU A 118 -26.57 -3.33 11.23
CA GLU A 118 -27.61 -2.29 11.34
C GLU A 118 -28.73 -2.49 10.32
N THR A 119 -28.75 -3.63 9.60
CA THR A 119 -29.73 -3.93 8.55
C THR A 119 -30.49 -5.22 8.85
N VAL A 120 -31.55 -5.47 8.07
CA VAL A 120 -32.31 -6.73 8.07
C VAL A 120 -31.81 -7.74 7.03
N ILE A 121 -30.67 -7.47 6.39
CA ILE A 121 -30.08 -8.34 5.37
C ILE A 121 -29.61 -9.64 6.03
N ASP A 122 -29.86 -10.77 5.38
CA ASP A 122 -29.38 -12.07 5.85
C ASP A 122 -27.84 -12.12 5.85
N SER A 123 -27.25 -12.36 7.01
CA SER A 123 -25.80 -12.33 7.17
C SER A 123 -25.09 -13.48 6.46
N VAL A 124 -25.76 -14.64 6.30
CA VAL A 124 -25.18 -15.81 5.62
C VAL A 124 -25.11 -15.55 4.12
N GLU A 125 -26.18 -15.04 3.52
CA GLU A 125 -26.19 -14.64 2.11
C GLU A 125 -25.15 -13.54 1.85
N PHE A 126 -25.06 -12.54 2.74
CA PHE A 126 -24.08 -11.47 2.60
C PHE A 126 -22.64 -11.96 2.69
N ASP A 127 -22.33 -12.87 3.62
CA ASP A 127 -21.00 -13.48 3.70
C ASP A 127 -20.67 -14.30 2.44
N GLN A 128 -21.64 -14.94 1.80
CA GLN A 128 -21.44 -15.62 0.52
C GLN A 128 -21.06 -14.64 -0.60
N ILE A 129 -21.72 -13.49 -0.68
CA ILE A 129 -21.42 -12.41 -1.64
C ILE A 129 -19.98 -11.89 -1.42
N LEU A 130 -19.59 -11.63 -0.17
CA LEU A 130 -18.24 -11.19 0.17
C LEU A 130 -17.18 -12.24 -0.17
N ASN A 131 -17.44 -13.52 0.15
CA ASN A 131 -16.52 -14.62 -0.14
C ASN A 131 -16.38 -14.87 -1.65
N ALA A 132 -17.41 -14.56 -2.44
CA ALA A 132 -17.35 -14.55 -3.90
C ALA A 132 -16.61 -13.32 -4.49
N GLY A 133 -16.16 -12.39 -3.65
CA GLY A 133 -15.51 -11.15 -4.06
C GLY A 133 -16.46 -10.10 -4.65
N GLN A 134 -17.77 -10.26 -4.48
CA GLN A 134 -18.80 -9.38 -5.04
C GLN A 134 -19.02 -8.13 -4.16
N TYR A 135 -17.93 -7.39 -3.93
CA TYR A 135 -17.92 -6.23 -3.03
C TYR A 135 -18.84 -5.09 -3.50
N GLU A 136 -18.96 -4.85 -4.81
CA GLU A 136 -19.86 -3.84 -5.37
C GLU A 136 -21.33 -4.12 -5.06
N GLU A 137 -21.73 -5.39 -5.15
CA GLU A 137 -23.09 -5.85 -4.86
C GLU A 137 -23.38 -5.78 -3.36
N ALA A 138 -22.43 -6.22 -2.53
CA ALA A 138 -22.53 -6.09 -1.07
C ALA A 138 -22.72 -4.62 -0.66
N ALA A 139 -21.95 -3.71 -1.26
CA ALA A 139 -22.05 -2.28 -1.03
C ALA A 139 -23.40 -1.70 -1.50
N GLN A 140 -23.90 -2.14 -2.67
CA GLN A 140 -25.20 -1.72 -3.19
C GLN A 140 -26.34 -2.14 -2.26
N ARG A 141 -26.34 -3.39 -1.78
CA ARG A 141 -27.36 -3.87 -0.84
C ARG A 141 -27.38 -3.09 0.46
N LEU A 142 -26.20 -2.75 1.00
CA LEU A 142 -26.11 -1.89 2.19
C LEU A 142 -26.59 -0.47 1.91
N ALA A 143 -26.23 0.11 0.76
CA ALA A 143 -26.69 1.43 0.36
C ALA A 143 -28.22 1.48 0.23
N ASP A 144 -28.84 0.44 -0.34
CA ASP A 144 -30.29 0.35 -0.47
C ASP A 144 -31.01 0.16 0.87
N ALA A 145 -30.41 -0.60 1.79
CA ALA A 145 -30.98 -0.86 3.11
C ALA A 145 -30.83 0.32 4.09
N LEU A 146 -29.68 1.00 4.08
CA LEU A 146 -29.34 2.08 5.01
C LEU A 146 -29.65 3.47 4.46
N GLY A 147 -29.76 3.62 3.13
CA GLY A 147 -29.95 4.90 2.47
C GLY A 147 -28.85 5.91 2.83
N PRO A 148 -29.19 7.14 3.25
CA PRO A 148 -28.20 8.17 3.61
C PRO A 148 -27.20 7.75 4.71
N ALA A 149 -27.59 6.86 5.62
CA ALA A 149 -26.72 6.38 6.70
C ALA A 149 -25.50 5.61 6.17
N PHE A 150 -25.59 4.99 4.99
CA PHE A 150 -24.43 4.38 4.34
C PHE A 150 -23.37 5.42 3.95
N ASN A 151 -23.79 6.55 3.38
CA ASN A 151 -22.87 7.63 3.02
C ASN A 151 -22.21 8.24 4.26
N GLU A 152 -22.99 8.47 5.32
CA GLU A 152 -22.47 8.92 6.61
C GLU A 152 -21.45 7.92 7.19
N GLY A 153 -21.73 6.62 7.10
CA GLY A 153 -20.81 5.55 7.50
C GLY A 153 -19.48 5.62 6.76
N VAL A 154 -19.52 5.77 5.42
CA VAL A 154 -18.31 5.93 4.58
C VAL A 154 -17.53 7.19 4.96
N GLU A 155 -18.20 8.33 5.12
CA GLU A 155 -17.57 9.59 5.51
C GLU A 155 -16.94 9.50 6.91
N ASN A 156 -17.62 8.88 7.87
CA ASN A 156 -17.08 8.70 9.22
C ASN A 156 -15.90 7.74 9.28
N ALA A 157 -15.92 6.68 8.46
CA ALA A 157 -14.85 5.70 8.42
C ALA A 157 -13.59 6.24 7.74
N PHE A 158 -13.74 6.91 6.59
CA PHE A 158 -12.63 7.26 5.70
C PHE A 158 -12.36 8.77 5.56
N GLY A 159 -13.30 9.64 5.95
CA GLY A 159 -13.14 11.09 5.89
C GLY A 159 -12.45 11.71 7.11
N ARG A 160 -12.28 10.94 8.20
CA ARG A 160 -11.57 11.40 9.41
C ARG A 160 -10.06 11.25 9.24
N SER A 161 -9.33 12.29 9.63
CA SER A 161 -7.87 12.21 9.74
C SER A 161 -7.48 11.41 10.98
N ARG A 162 -6.64 10.39 10.79
CA ARG A 162 -6.07 9.53 11.85
C ARG A 162 -4.56 9.63 11.82
N GLU A 163 -3.89 9.31 12.93
CA GLU A 163 -2.43 9.23 12.94
C GLU A 163 -1.93 8.21 11.92
N ILE A 164 -0.87 8.58 11.21
CA ILE A 164 -0.27 7.72 10.19
C ILE A 164 0.62 6.72 10.91
N SER A 165 0.45 5.45 10.58
CA SER A 165 1.27 4.35 11.06
C SER A 165 1.44 3.31 9.97
N GLY A 166 2.50 2.52 10.10
CA GLY A 166 2.80 1.35 9.28
C GLY A 166 3.63 1.64 8.03
N CYS A 167 3.83 0.59 7.23
CA CYS A 167 4.75 0.61 6.09
C CYS A 167 4.38 1.60 4.97
N VAL A 168 3.17 2.18 4.98
CA VAL A 168 2.74 3.26 4.06
C VAL A 168 3.65 4.49 4.12
N GLN A 169 4.31 4.74 5.26
CA GLN A 169 5.24 5.84 5.46
C GLN A 169 6.54 5.71 4.63
N MET A 170 6.78 4.53 4.06
CA MET A 170 7.89 4.28 3.14
C MET A 170 7.64 4.80 1.73
N LEU A 171 6.37 4.97 1.32
CA LEU A 171 6.03 5.34 -0.05
C LEU A 171 6.75 6.60 -0.57
N PRO A 172 6.87 7.72 0.18
CA PRO A 172 7.57 8.91 -0.29
C PRO A 172 9.09 8.74 -0.43
N HIS A 173 9.65 7.70 0.20
CA HIS A 173 11.08 7.37 0.10
C HIS A 173 11.38 6.46 -1.08
N VAL A 174 10.44 5.58 -1.43
CA VAL A 174 10.58 4.61 -2.53
C VAL A 174 10.09 5.21 -3.86
N PHE A 175 9.04 6.04 -3.84
CA PHE A 175 8.41 6.57 -5.04
C PHE A 175 8.33 8.10 -5.00
N ASP A 176 8.67 8.75 -6.10
CA ASP A 176 8.72 10.21 -6.15
C ASP A 176 7.75 10.85 -7.17
N SER A 177 7.22 10.09 -8.12
CA SER A 177 6.48 10.65 -9.27
C SER A 177 4.97 10.48 -9.19
N CYS A 178 4.47 9.29 -8.88
CA CYS A 178 3.04 9.00 -8.94
C CYS A 178 2.65 7.99 -7.87
N VAL A 179 1.44 8.14 -7.35
CA VAL A 179 0.75 7.09 -6.59
C VAL A 179 -0.64 6.94 -7.18
N ILE A 180 -1.03 5.70 -7.46
CA ILE A 180 -2.40 5.35 -7.84
C ILE A 180 -3.04 4.66 -6.64
N THR A 181 -4.29 4.96 -6.33
CA THR A 181 -4.99 4.30 -5.24
C THR A 181 -6.49 4.17 -5.51
N THR A 182 -7.08 3.14 -4.93
CA THR A 182 -8.53 2.93 -4.83
C THR A 182 -9.08 3.40 -3.48
N ASN A 183 -8.23 3.89 -2.59
CA ASN A 183 -8.61 4.26 -1.23
C ASN A 183 -9.23 5.67 -1.20
N PHE A 184 -10.22 5.83 -0.33
CA PHE A 184 -10.86 7.13 -0.10
C PHE A 184 -10.07 8.01 0.87
N ASP A 185 -9.36 7.41 1.82
CA ASP A 185 -8.57 8.11 2.82
C ASP A 185 -7.42 8.93 2.21
N ASP A 186 -6.83 9.81 3.01
CA ASP A 186 -5.74 10.71 2.63
C ASP A 186 -4.37 10.25 3.14
N VAL A 187 -4.22 8.99 3.57
CA VAL A 187 -3.00 8.50 4.23
C VAL A 187 -1.79 8.66 3.31
N ALA A 188 -1.89 8.20 2.04
CA ALA A 188 -0.82 8.35 1.07
C ALA A 188 -0.45 9.82 0.84
N LYS A 189 -1.45 10.71 0.74
CA LYS A 189 -1.24 12.16 0.57
C LYS A 189 -0.46 12.75 1.74
N ARG A 190 -0.91 12.48 2.97
CA ARG A 190 -0.29 13.00 4.18
C ARG A 190 1.11 12.44 4.42
N CYS A 191 1.40 11.19 4.01
CA CYS A 191 2.77 10.65 4.03
C CYS A 191 3.72 11.48 3.17
N PHE A 192 3.31 11.80 1.93
CA PHE A 192 4.11 12.60 1.02
C PHE A 192 4.28 14.04 1.50
N GLU A 193 3.24 14.65 2.06
CA GLU A 193 3.31 15.98 2.68
C GLU A 193 4.27 16.01 3.89
N ALA A 194 4.24 15.00 4.75
CA ALA A 194 5.09 14.91 5.94
C ALA A 194 6.60 14.81 5.61
N GLU A 195 6.95 14.22 4.47
CA GLU A 195 8.34 14.14 3.98
C GLU A 195 8.70 15.28 3.02
N GLY A 196 7.87 16.34 2.94
CA GLY A 196 8.14 17.54 2.14
C GLY A 196 8.02 17.34 0.62
N LYS A 197 7.29 16.31 0.19
CA LYS A 197 7.09 15.91 -1.21
C LYS A 197 5.60 15.94 -1.61
N PRO A 198 4.87 17.06 -1.40
CA PRO A 198 3.43 17.08 -1.68
C PRO A 198 3.13 16.73 -3.14
N PHE A 199 1.96 16.13 -3.36
CA PHE A 199 1.41 15.94 -4.70
C PHE A 199 1.06 17.30 -5.30
N SER A 200 1.51 17.56 -6.52
CA SER A 200 1.18 18.78 -7.26
C SER A 200 -0.18 18.70 -7.96
N GLU A 201 -0.68 17.48 -8.19
CA GLU A 201 -1.94 17.21 -8.86
C GLU A 201 -2.65 16.04 -8.16
N GLU A 202 -3.95 16.16 -7.96
CA GLU A 202 -4.83 15.09 -7.49
C GLU A 202 -5.90 14.86 -8.56
N LEU A 203 -5.96 13.65 -9.12
CA LEU A 203 -6.86 13.28 -10.21
C LEU A 203 -7.85 12.21 -9.72
N SER A 204 -9.09 12.27 -10.19
CA SER A 204 -10.06 11.18 -10.10
C SER A 204 -9.92 10.22 -11.30
N GLY A 205 -10.52 9.02 -11.20
CA GLY A 205 -10.49 8.02 -12.27
C GLY A 205 -10.97 8.53 -13.64
N GLU A 206 -11.94 9.45 -13.65
CA GLU A 206 -12.46 10.07 -14.88
C GLU A 206 -11.39 10.87 -15.66
N PHE A 207 -10.40 11.43 -14.96
CA PHE A 207 -9.28 12.20 -15.55
C PHE A 207 -8.00 11.39 -15.72
N SER A 208 -8.06 10.08 -15.56
CA SER A 208 -6.91 9.16 -15.70
C SER A 208 -6.17 9.30 -17.04
N GLN A 209 -6.85 9.69 -18.12
CA GLN A 209 -6.21 9.95 -19.42
C GLN A 209 -5.20 11.11 -19.40
N GLU A 210 -5.30 12.02 -18.44
CA GLU A 210 -4.33 13.10 -18.27
C GLU A 210 -3.03 12.64 -17.63
N LEU A 211 -3.03 11.47 -16.97
CA LEU A 211 -1.89 10.98 -16.20
C LEU A 211 -0.59 10.94 -17.04
N PRO A 212 -0.54 10.34 -18.25
CA PRO A 212 0.70 10.30 -19.03
C PRO A 212 1.27 11.70 -19.33
N LYS A 213 0.39 12.67 -19.62
CA LYS A 213 0.78 14.06 -19.88
C LYS A 213 1.35 14.72 -18.62
N LYS A 214 0.66 14.62 -17.48
CA LYS A 214 1.11 15.21 -16.21
C LYS A 214 2.44 14.61 -15.75
N LEU A 215 2.64 13.30 -15.93
CA LEU A 215 3.92 12.66 -15.65
C LEU A 215 5.03 13.12 -16.59
N ALA A 216 4.74 13.34 -17.87
CA ALA A 216 5.71 13.89 -18.82
C ALA A 216 6.09 15.34 -18.50
N GLU A 217 5.20 16.10 -17.86
CA GLU A 217 5.47 17.46 -17.33
C GLU A 217 6.31 17.43 -16.03
N GLY A 218 6.68 16.25 -15.52
CA GLY A 218 7.45 16.11 -14.27
C GLY A 218 6.63 16.38 -13.00
N LYS A 219 5.29 16.36 -13.10
CA LYS A 219 4.41 16.59 -11.95
C LYS A 219 4.32 15.35 -11.07
N ARG A 220 4.17 15.59 -9.75
CA ARG A 220 3.84 14.53 -8.79
C ARG A 220 2.33 14.36 -8.71
N VAL A 221 1.83 13.18 -9.07
CA VAL A 221 0.38 12.95 -9.25
C VAL A 221 -0.13 11.89 -8.29
N LEU A 222 -1.19 12.22 -7.55
CA LEU A 222 -2.03 11.24 -6.85
C LEU A 222 -3.27 10.96 -7.69
N LEU A 223 -3.43 9.74 -8.21
CA LEU A 223 -4.62 9.32 -8.94
C LEU A 223 -5.49 8.44 -8.05
N LYS A 224 -6.68 8.95 -7.68
CA LYS A 224 -7.71 8.22 -6.95
C LYS A 224 -8.75 7.65 -7.90
N LEU A 225 -8.63 6.37 -8.27
CA LEU A 225 -9.51 5.75 -9.26
C LEU A 225 -10.98 5.78 -8.85
N HIS A 226 -11.27 5.58 -7.57
CA HIS A 226 -12.63 5.61 -7.05
C HIS A 226 -13.07 6.98 -6.52
N GLY A 227 -12.26 8.02 -6.70
CA GLY A 227 -12.54 9.35 -6.16
C GLY A 227 -12.32 9.44 -4.64
N THR A 228 -13.09 10.31 -3.99
CA THR A 228 -12.91 10.67 -2.57
C THR A 228 -14.19 10.40 -1.77
N SER A 229 -14.04 10.04 -0.49
CA SER A 229 -15.18 9.80 0.43
C SER A 229 -16.10 11.01 0.55
N MET A 230 -15.54 12.22 0.46
CA MET A 230 -16.23 13.50 0.69
C MET A 230 -17.09 13.98 -0.49
N SER A 231 -17.03 13.31 -1.65
CA SER A 231 -17.77 13.70 -2.86
C SER A 231 -18.57 12.52 -3.38
N PRO A 232 -19.83 12.33 -2.93
CA PRO A 232 -20.70 11.26 -3.43
C PRO A 232 -20.92 11.29 -4.95
N ARG A 233 -20.68 12.44 -5.60
CA ARG A 233 -20.82 12.61 -7.05
C ARG A 233 -19.65 12.05 -7.87
N SER A 234 -18.46 11.97 -7.28
CA SER A 234 -17.25 11.47 -7.96
C SER A 234 -16.71 10.19 -7.33
N ARG A 235 -17.43 9.67 -6.33
CA ARG A 235 -17.10 8.42 -5.64
C ARG A 235 -17.63 7.22 -6.42
N ILE A 236 -16.84 6.16 -6.46
CA ILE A 236 -17.20 4.89 -7.09
C ILE A 236 -17.09 3.77 -6.05
N LEU A 237 -18.22 3.31 -5.55
CA LEU A 237 -18.27 2.35 -4.44
C LEU A 237 -19.35 1.28 -4.62
N THR A 238 -20.57 1.69 -4.98
CA THR A 238 -21.71 0.77 -5.18
C THR A 238 -21.81 0.33 -6.64
N ALA A 239 -22.47 -0.80 -6.91
CA ALA A 239 -22.71 -1.27 -8.27
C ALA A 239 -23.33 -0.17 -9.18
N SER A 240 -24.30 0.60 -8.66
CA SER A 240 -24.91 1.71 -9.42
C SER A 240 -23.97 2.89 -9.66
N GLU A 241 -23.04 3.18 -8.74
CA GLU A 241 -22.00 4.18 -8.95
C GLU A 241 -20.97 3.70 -9.99
N TYR A 242 -20.56 2.43 -9.94
CA TYR A 242 -19.73 1.82 -10.97
C TYR A 242 -20.38 1.87 -12.36
N ASP A 243 -21.66 1.53 -12.46
CA ASP A 243 -22.38 1.63 -13.73
C ASP A 243 -22.42 3.09 -14.20
N ARG A 244 -22.77 4.04 -13.33
CA ARG A 244 -22.81 5.46 -13.72
C ARG A 244 -21.48 5.99 -14.25
N HIS A 245 -20.36 5.60 -13.64
CA HIS A 245 -19.03 6.12 -13.98
C HIS A 245 -18.31 5.28 -15.04
N TYR A 246 -18.76 4.07 -15.36
CA TYR A 246 -18.01 3.18 -16.25
C TYR A 246 -18.84 2.45 -17.31
N SER A 247 -20.19 2.47 -17.25
CA SER A 247 -21.03 1.78 -18.24
C SER A 247 -21.20 2.55 -19.55
N GLU A 248 -21.00 3.88 -19.55
CA GLU A 248 -20.97 4.68 -20.77
C GLU A 248 -19.54 4.74 -21.32
N GLY A 249 -19.32 4.20 -22.53
CA GLY A 249 -18.15 4.59 -23.34
C GLY A 249 -16.77 3.99 -23.01
N ASN A 250 -16.69 2.83 -22.33
CA ASN A 250 -15.42 2.15 -21.98
C ASN A 250 -14.49 3.00 -21.08
N GLU A 251 -15.04 3.87 -20.23
CA GLU A 251 -14.24 4.79 -19.40
C GLU A 251 -13.27 4.06 -18.46
N LEU A 252 -13.71 2.97 -17.82
CA LEU A 252 -12.81 2.14 -17.00
C LEU A 252 -11.68 1.54 -17.82
N GLN A 253 -12.01 1.01 -19.00
CA GLN A 253 -11.03 0.41 -19.90
C GLN A 253 -9.98 1.45 -20.33
N ARG A 254 -10.42 2.66 -20.68
CA ARG A 254 -9.52 3.77 -20.99
C ARG A 254 -8.67 4.11 -19.78
N ALA A 255 -9.25 4.23 -18.59
CA ALA A 255 -8.52 4.53 -17.36
C ALA A 255 -7.44 3.49 -17.07
N VAL A 256 -7.79 2.21 -17.17
CA VAL A 256 -6.86 1.08 -17.04
C VAL A 256 -5.76 1.16 -18.11
N GLU A 257 -6.11 1.45 -19.36
CA GLU A 257 -5.14 1.63 -20.44
C GLU A 257 -4.15 2.77 -20.17
N ALA A 258 -4.61 3.89 -19.61
CA ALA A 258 -3.74 5.02 -19.28
C ALA A 258 -2.76 4.68 -18.14
N ILE A 259 -3.22 3.98 -17.10
CA ILE A 259 -2.35 3.61 -15.97
C ILE A 259 -1.41 2.44 -16.31
N CYS A 260 -1.83 1.53 -17.20
CA CYS A 260 -1.02 0.38 -17.63
C CYS A 260 0.05 0.73 -18.67
N THR A 261 0.25 2.02 -18.98
CA THR A 261 1.39 2.49 -19.79
C THR A 261 2.73 2.27 -19.10
N ARG A 262 2.74 2.08 -17.78
CA ARG A 262 3.92 1.79 -16.96
C ARG A 262 3.72 0.52 -16.14
N THR A 263 4.80 0.00 -15.57
CA THR A 263 4.72 -1.12 -14.62
C THR A 263 4.04 -0.64 -13.34
N LEU A 264 3.05 -1.40 -12.90
CA LEU A 264 2.34 -1.15 -11.65
C LEU A 264 2.89 -2.09 -10.59
N LEU A 265 3.09 -1.59 -9.38
CA LEU A 265 3.38 -2.39 -8.20
C LEU A 265 2.20 -2.27 -7.22
N PHE A 266 1.39 -3.31 -7.12
CA PHE A 266 0.25 -3.37 -6.20
C PHE A 266 0.72 -3.66 -4.78
N ILE A 267 0.36 -2.80 -3.83
CA ILE A 267 0.77 -2.89 -2.42
C ILE A 267 -0.45 -2.64 -1.52
N GLY A 268 -0.70 -3.54 -0.57
CA GLY A 268 -1.89 -3.47 0.28
C GLY A 268 -3.20 -3.68 -0.49
N CYS A 269 -3.13 -4.19 -1.72
CA CYS A 269 -4.30 -4.55 -2.53
C CYS A 269 -4.60 -6.04 -2.33
N SER A 270 -5.82 -6.38 -1.92
CA SER A 270 -6.26 -7.78 -1.91
C SER A 270 -6.30 -8.37 -3.33
N LEU A 271 -6.48 -7.52 -4.37
CA LEU A 271 -6.67 -7.89 -5.77
C LEU A 271 -7.77 -8.96 -5.93
N THR A 272 -8.83 -8.85 -5.15
CA THR A 272 -10.05 -9.65 -5.33
C THR A 272 -10.75 -9.24 -6.62
N VAL A 273 -11.61 -10.11 -7.15
CA VAL A 273 -12.33 -9.86 -8.41
C VAL A 273 -13.01 -8.49 -8.35
N ASP A 274 -12.62 -7.62 -9.28
CA ASP A 274 -13.14 -6.27 -9.44
C ASP A 274 -13.13 -5.93 -10.94
N ARG A 275 -13.94 -4.95 -11.35
CA ARG A 275 -13.97 -4.46 -12.74
C ARG A 275 -12.60 -3.95 -13.18
N THR A 276 -11.75 -3.44 -12.28
CA THR A 276 -10.37 -3.03 -12.61
C THR A 276 -9.54 -4.20 -13.14
N LEU A 277 -9.55 -5.34 -12.44
CA LEU A 277 -8.84 -6.55 -12.89
C LEU A 277 -9.46 -7.10 -14.17
N SER A 278 -10.78 -7.02 -14.31
CA SER A 278 -11.49 -7.44 -15.53
C SER A 278 -11.07 -6.61 -16.75
N ALA A 279 -10.92 -5.29 -16.58
CA ALA A 279 -10.42 -4.39 -17.61
C ALA A 279 -8.93 -4.63 -17.91
N MET A 280 -8.10 -4.93 -16.91
CA MET A 280 -6.71 -5.34 -17.14
C MET A 280 -6.64 -6.65 -17.94
N LYS A 281 -7.45 -7.66 -17.57
CA LYS A 281 -7.56 -8.92 -18.32
C LYS A 281 -8.02 -8.70 -19.76
N ALA A 282 -9.02 -7.85 -19.98
CA ALA A 282 -9.48 -7.48 -21.33
C ALA A 282 -8.38 -6.76 -22.15
N LEU A 283 -7.59 -5.90 -21.49
CA LEU A 283 -6.43 -5.25 -22.11
C LEU A 283 -5.37 -6.28 -22.53
N VAL A 284 -5.07 -7.26 -21.67
CA VAL A 284 -4.15 -8.36 -22.00
C VAL A 284 -4.67 -9.19 -23.17
N GLN A 285 -5.96 -9.55 -23.16
CA GLN A 285 -6.58 -10.33 -24.23
C GLN A 285 -6.58 -9.61 -25.58
N SER A 286 -6.74 -8.28 -25.58
CA SER A 286 -6.78 -7.48 -26.80
C SER A 286 -5.40 -7.17 -27.38
N ARG A 287 -4.38 -6.94 -26.53
CA ARG A 287 -3.03 -6.54 -26.99
C ARG A 287 -2.00 -7.67 -26.93
N GLY A 288 -2.24 -8.72 -26.14
CA GLY A 288 -1.30 -9.81 -25.87
C GLY A 288 -0.32 -9.48 -24.75
N HIS A 289 0.10 -10.50 -23.99
CA HIS A 289 0.99 -10.38 -22.82
C HIS A 289 2.31 -9.65 -23.09
N ASP A 290 2.90 -9.83 -24.27
CA ASP A 290 4.21 -9.27 -24.60
C ASP A 290 4.16 -7.79 -25.02
N ASN A 291 2.97 -7.26 -25.32
CA ASN A 291 2.77 -5.89 -25.80
C ASN A 291 2.31 -4.92 -24.70
N ILE A 292 2.18 -5.40 -23.47
CA ILE A 292 1.78 -4.60 -22.31
C ILE A 292 2.83 -4.72 -21.20
N ALA A 293 2.91 -3.69 -20.35
CA ALA A 293 3.82 -3.72 -19.22
C ALA A 293 3.48 -4.89 -18.30
N ARG A 294 4.51 -5.57 -17.78
CA ARG A 294 4.33 -6.54 -16.68
C ARG A 294 4.10 -5.77 -15.40
N HIS A 295 3.14 -6.21 -14.60
CA HIS A 295 2.83 -5.64 -13.30
C HIS A 295 3.25 -6.61 -12.19
N TYR A 296 3.44 -6.12 -10.97
CA TYR A 296 3.83 -6.92 -9.82
C TYR A 296 2.92 -6.63 -8.64
N ALA A 297 2.77 -7.57 -7.72
CA ALA A 297 1.96 -7.37 -6.52
C ALA A 297 2.64 -7.99 -5.31
N PHE A 298 2.78 -7.24 -4.22
CA PHE A 298 3.20 -7.80 -2.94
C PHE A 298 1.96 -8.39 -2.25
N LEU A 299 1.92 -9.72 -2.11
CA LEU A 299 0.76 -10.43 -1.57
C LEU A 299 1.18 -11.48 -0.53
N PRO A 300 0.34 -11.72 0.50
CA PRO A 300 0.55 -12.86 1.38
C PRO A 300 0.40 -14.15 0.56
N VAL A 301 1.24 -15.13 0.87
CA VAL A 301 1.13 -16.46 0.26
C VAL A 301 -0.20 -17.11 0.66
N PRO A 302 -1.00 -17.65 -0.29
CA PRO A 302 -2.23 -18.36 0.05
C PRO A 302 -1.97 -19.64 0.85
N ASN A 303 -2.99 -20.09 1.56
CA ASN A 303 -2.94 -21.31 2.36
C ASN A 303 -2.93 -22.55 1.46
N GLY A 304 -1.74 -23.08 1.23
CA GLY A 304 -1.54 -24.31 0.46
C GLY A 304 -1.22 -24.09 -1.02
N ASN A 305 -0.53 -25.07 -1.59
CA ASN A 305 0.05 -24.93 -2.93
C ASN A 305 -1.01 -24.85 -4.05
N ALA A 306 -2.15 -25.53 -3.90
CA ALA A 306 -3.23 -25.50 -4.89
C ALA A 306 -3.84 -24.09 -5.02
N GLU A 307 -4.18 -23.46 -3.88
CA GLU A 307 -4.71 -22.09 -3.86
C GLU A 307 -3.68 -21.09 -4.37
N LYS A 308 -2.40 -21.25 -4.00
CA LYS A 308 -1.29 -20.45 -4.52
C LYS A 308 -1.20 -20.50 -6.05
N ILE A 309 -1.36 -21.68 -6.66
CA ILE A 309 -1.34 -21.87 -8.12
C ILE A 309 -2.55 -21.18 -8.77
N VAL A 310 -3.77 -21.45 -8.27
CA VAL A 310 -5.00 -20.84 -8.78
C VAL A 310 -4.91 -19.31 -8.71
N ARG A 311 -4.44 -18.79 -7.58
CA ARG A 311 -4.30 -17.35 -7.37
C ARG A 311 -3.26 -16.73 -8.30
N ARG A 312 -2.11 -17.38 -8.47
CA ARG A 312 -1.07 -16.96 -9.42
C ARG A 312 -1.62 -16.89 -10.83
N ASP A 313 -2.31 -17.95 -11.28
CA ASP A 313 -2.77 -18.06 -12.66
C ASP A 313 -3.83 -17.00 -12.97
N ALA A 314 -4.76 -16.73 -12.05
CA ALA A 314 -5.73 -15.64 -12.17
C ALA A 314 -5.07 -14.25 -12.29
N LEU A 315 -3.98 -14.00 -11.56
CA LEU A 315 -3.23 -12.73 -11.66
C LEU A 315 -2.47 -12.62 -12.98
N ILE A 316 -1.92 -13.73 -13.50
CA ILE A 316 -1.20 -13.76 -14.79
C ILE A 316 -2.14 -13.44 -15.97
N GLU A 317 -3.43 -13.79 -15.89
CA GLU A 317 -4.41 -13.36 -16.89
C GLU A 317 -4.53 -11.83 -16.98
N CYS A 318 -4.18 -11.11 -15.91
CA CYS A 318 -4.12 -9.66 -15.84
C CYS A 318 -2.70 -9.11 -16.07
N ASN A 319 -1.73 -9.96 -16.44
CA ASN A 319 -0.30 -9.68 -16.51
C ASN A 319 0.32 -9.16 -15.19
N ILE A 320 -0.25 -9.59 -14.06
CA ILE A 320 0.24 -9.30 -12.71
C ILE A 320 1.00 -10.52 -12.18
N TYR A 321 2.25 -10.31 -11.77
CA TYR A 321 3.12 -11.35 -11.24
C TYR A 321 3.30 -11.15 -9.73
N PRO A 322 2.73 -12.04 -8.89
CA PRO A 322 2.79 -11.88 -7.45
C PRO A 322 4.21 -12.09 -6.90
N ILE A 323 4.59 -11.33 -5.90
CA ILE A 323 5.76 -11.55 -5.06
C ILE A 323 5.21 -11.87 -3.68
N TRP A 324 5.32 -13.15 -3.32
CA TRP A 324 4.72 -13.71 -2.13
C TRP A 324 5.54 -13.38 -0.89
N TYR A 325 4.84 -13.10 0.20
CA TYR A 325 5.42 -12.99 1.53
C TYR A 325 4.62 -13.83 2.55
N PRO A 326 5.15 -14.14 3.74
CA PRO A 326 4.46 -14.98 4.72
C PRO A 326 3.14 -14.37 5.18
N GLU A 327 2.10 -15.18 5.38
CA GLU A 327 0.83 -14.70 5.91
C GLU A 327 1.00 -14.17 7.35
N GLY A 328 0.35 -13.04 7.67
CA GLY A 328 0.39 -12.45 9.01
C GLY A 328 1.55 -11.48 9.27
N THR A 329 2.51 -11.32 8.35
CA THR A 329 3.65 -10.40 8.48
C THR A 329 3.57 -9.23 7.49
N HIS A 330 2.37 -8.70 7.25
CA HIS A 330 2.10 -7.77 6.15
C HIS A 330 3.00 -6.54 6.14
N ASP A 331 3.04 -5.81 7.26
CA ASP A 331 3.76 -4.54 7.34
C ASP A 331 5.27 -4.76 7.30
N GLU A 332 5.79 -5.73 8.05
CA GLU A 332 7.21 -6.06 8.09
C GLU A 332 7.70 -6.56 6.73
N SER A 333 6.91 -7.39 6.05
CA SER A 333 7.27 -7.96 4.75
C SER A 333 7.26 -6.92 3.65
N ILE A 334 6.24 -6.04 3.63
CA ILE A 334 6.16 -4.96 2.66
C ILE A 334 7.30 -3.97 2.89
N GLU A 335 7.59 -3.60 4.14
CA GLU A 335 8.72 -2.73 4.48
C GLU A 335 10.05 -3.34 3.99
N ALA A 336 10.28 -4.63 4.26
CA ALA A 336 11.46 -5.37 3.83
C ALA A 336 11.61 -5.37 2.29
N LEU A 337 10.54 -5.72 1.57
CA LEU A 337 10.53 -5.75 0.11
C LEU A 337 10.73 -4.36 -0.51
N LEU A 338 10.14 -3.30 0.07
CA LEU A 338 10.36 -1.93 -0.38
C LEU A 338 11.80 -1.46 -0.12
N MET A 339 12.39 -1.83 1.02
CA MET A 339 13.80 -1.56 1.30
C MET A 339 14.73 -2.27 0.31
N ALA A 340 14.50 -3.55 0.05
CA ALA A 340 15.28 -4.32 -0.93
C ALA A 340 15.11 -3.80 -2.38
N LEU A 341 13.96 -3.19 -2.70
CA LEU A 341 13.71 -2.54 -3.98
C LEU A 341 14.56 -1.28 -4.15
N MET A 342 14.74 -0.51 -3.08
CA MET A 342 15.57 0.70 -3.04
C MET A 342 17.08 0.42 -3.04
N GLU A 343 17.51 -0.77 -2.64
CA GLU A 343 18.93 -1.15 -2.66
C GLU A 343 19.47 -1.10 -4.09
N ASP A 344 20.49 -0.30 -4.35
CA ASP A 344 21.16 -0.25 -5.65
C ASP A 344 21.64 -1.66 -6.03
N GLY A 345 21.33 -2.10 -7.25
CA GLY A 345 21.88 -3.34 -7.77
C GLY A 345 23.40 -3.20 -7.85
N GLN A 346 24.12 -4.06 -7.12
CA GLN A 346 25.57 -4.20 -7.29
C GLN A 346 25.95 -4.56 -8.72
#